data_AF-A0A523ZH02-F1
#
_entry.id   AF-A0A523ZH02-F1
#
_cell.length_a   1.000
_cell.length_b   1.000
_cell.length_c   1.000
_cell.angle_alpha   90.00
_cell.angle_beta   90.00
_cell.angle_gamma   90.00
#
_symmetry.space_group_name_H-M   'P 1'
#
loop_
_entity.id
_entity.type
_entity.pdbx_description
1 polymer ?
#
loop_
_entity_poly.entity_id
_entity_poly.type
_entity_poly.pdbx_seq_one_letter_code
_entity_poly.pdbx_strand_id
1 'polypeptide(L)' 'GCHPGDCHYMEGNYKTMRRIPLLKKMLKQLGIEEERVQLEWVSASEGARFAEVTNSFTQTIRKLGPNSFGSFKQSS' A
#
# COMPACT_ATOMS: atom_id res chain seq x y z
N GLY A 1 4.07 -4.46 7.34
CA GLY A 1 5.42 -4.87 7.81
C GLY A 1 5.43 -4.95 9.33
N CYS A 2 6.57 -5.29 9.96
CA CYS A 2 6.70 -5.27 11.42
C CYS A 2 6.53 -3.84 11.98
N HIS A 3 6.01 -3.72 13.21
CA HIS A 3 5.92 -2.44 13.91
C HIS A 3 7.29 -1.74 14.02
N PRO A 4 7.33 -0.40 13.96
CA PRO A 4 8.55 0.36 14.27
C PRO A 4 9.11 -0.06 15.63
N GLY A 5 10.39 -0.46 15.68
CA GLY A 5 11.03 -1.05 16.86
C GLY A 5 11.07 -2.58 16.84
N ASP A 6 10.12 -3.25 16.19
CA ASP A 6 10.01 -4.72 16.15
C ASP A 6 10.54 -5.31 14.83
N CYS A 7 11.34 -4.55 14.07
CA CYS A 7 11.89 -5.05 12.82
C CYS A 7 12.88 -6.18 13.10
N HIS A 8 12.62 -7.36 12.54
CA HIS A 8 13.54 -8.50 12.66
C HIS A 8 14.95 -8.18 12.14
N TYR A 9 15.04 -7.30 11.13
CA TYR A 9 16.31 -6.84 10.55
C TYR A 9 16.67 -5.40 10.99
N MET A 10 16.23 -5.02 12.20
CA MET A 10 16.48 -3.74 12.88
C MET A 10 15.87 -2.50 12.22
N GLU A 11 16.14 -2.24 10.94
CA GLU A 11 15.84 -0.93 10.32
C GLU A 11 15.08 -0.99 8.99
N GLY A 12 14.76 -2.19 8.49
CA GLY A 12 14.09 -2.35 7.20
C GLY A 12 12.77 -1.60 7.11
N ASN A 13 11.96 -1.61 8.17
CA ASN A 13 10.70 -0.88 8.23
C ASN A 13 10.89 0.65 8.26
N TYR A 14 11.91 1.19 8.95
CA TYR A 14 12.20 2.63 8.94
C TYR A 14 12.61 3.10 7.53
N LYS A 15 13.40 2.31 6.80
CA LYS A 15 13.73 2.60 5.40
C LYS A 15 12.48 2.63 4.53
N THR A 16 11.57 1.67 4.69
CA THR A 16 10.27 1.66 3.99
C THR A 16 9.40 2.85 4.37
N MET A 17 9.32 3.20 5.66
CA MET A 17 8.57 4.35 6.16
C MET A 17 9.03 5.66 5.50
N ARG A 18 10.34 5.84 5.29
CA ARG A 18 10.91 7.00 4.59
C ARG A 18 10.64 6.98 3.08
N ARG A 19 10.54 5.80 2.45
CA ARG A 19 10.32 5.64 1.00
C ARG A 19 8.87 5.85 0.57
N ILE A 20 7.89 5.46 1.40
CA ILE A 20 6.46 5.50 1.03
C ILE A 20 5.97 6.92 0.66
N PRO A 21 6.30 8.00 1.39
CA PRO A 21 5.88 9.34 0.99
C PRO A 21 6.38 9.76 -0.39
N LEU A 22 7.63 9.42 -0.72
CA LEU A 22 8.19 9.70 -2.05
C LEU A 22 7.51 8.85 -3.13
N LEU A 23 7.29 7.56 -2.86
CA LEU A 23 6.60 6.67 -3.77
C LEU A 23 5.18 7.18 -4.10
N LYS A 24 4.41 7.61 -3.09
CA LYS A 24 3.07 8.17 -3.30
C LYS A 24 3.10 9.40 -4.22
N LYS A 25 4.01 10.34 -3.96
CA LYS A 25 4.20 11.52 -4.83
C LYS A 25 4.56 11.12 -6.26
N MET A 26 5.47 10.16 -6.43
CA MET A 26 5.87 9.67 -7.76
C MET A 26 4.69 9.03 -8.50
N LEU A 27 3.90 8.19 -7.82
CA LEU A 27 2.71 7.56 -8.41
C LEU A 27 1.68 8.60 -8.85
N LYS A 28 1.44 9.63 -8.02
CA LYS A 28 0.57 10.75 -8.38
C LYS A 28 1.06 11.49 -9.63
N GLN A 29 2.36 11.71 -9.75
CA GLN A 29 2.96 12.32 -10.95
C GLN A 29 2.79 11.45 -12.20
N LEU A 30 2.70 10.13 -12.03
CA LEU A 30 2.42 9.17 -13.11
C LEU A 30 0.91 9.00 -13.39
N GLY A 31 0.05 9.79 -12.74
CA GLY A 31 -1.41 9.70 -12.90
C GLY A 31 -2.04 8.52 -12.15
N ILE A 32 -1.35 7.93 -11.18
CA ILE A 32 -1.84 6.85 -10.33
C ILE A 32 -2.26 7.44 -8.98
N GLU A 33 -3.49 7.15 -8.55
CA GLU A 33 -4.04 7.64 -7.28
C GLU A 33 -3.21 7.14 -6.09
N GLU A 34 -2.83 8.05 -5.17
CA GLU A 34 -1.95 7.73 -4.03
C GLU A 34 -2.57 6.71 -3.08
N GLU A 35 -3.90 6.65 -3.04
CA GLU A 35 -4.73 5.71 -2.31
C GLU A 35 -4.57 4.26 -2.79
N ARG A 36 -4.01 4.04 -3.99
CA ARG A 36 -3.68 2.69 -4.48
C ARG A 36 -2.46 2.07 -3.78
N VAL A 37 -1.77 2.82 -2.93
CA VAL A 37 -0.68 2.32 -2.07
C VAL A 37 -0.95 2.66 -0.62
N GLN A 38 -1.01 1.64 0.22
CA GLN A 38 -1.15 1.76 1.67
C GLN A 38 -0.02 1.00 2.38
N LEU A 39 0.55 1.61 3.40
CA LEU A 39 1.54 1.00 4.27
C LEU A 39 0.93 0.82 5.65
N GLU A 40 0.94 -0.42 6.13
CA GLU A 40 0.45 -0.77 7.46
C GLU A 40 1.49 -1.60 8.23
N TRP A 41 1.47 -1.42 9.54
CA TRP A 41 2.28 -2.17 10.48
C TRP A 41 1.40 -3.19 11.20
N VAL A 42 1.72 -4.47 11.00
CA VAL A 42 0.94 -5.61 11.51
C VAL A 42 1.94 -6.70 11.89
N SER A 43 1.93 -7.08 13.17
CA SER A 43 2.75 -8.15 13.72
C SER A 43 2.17 -9.54 13.41
N ALA A 44 2.93 -10.60 13.70
CA ALA A 44 2.51 -11.98 13.45
C ALA A 44 1.30 -12.41 14.29
N SER A 45 1.07 -11.78 15.45
CA SER A 45 -0.06 -12.08 16.34
C SER A 45 -1.33 -11.28 16.01
N GLU A 46 -1.27 -10.32 15.09
CA GLU A 46 -2.37 -9.39 14.78
C GLU A 46 -3.23 -9.85 13.59
N GLY A 47 -3.63 -11.12 13.57
CA GLY A 47 -4.44 -11.68 12.48
C GLY A 47 -5.76 -10.95 12.23
N ALA A 48 -6.46 -10.52 13.29
CA ALA A 48 -7.71 -9.77 13.17
C ALA A 48 -7.50 -8.38 12.52
N ARG A 49 -6.44 -7.66 12.93
CA ARG A 49 -6.06 -6.37 12.32
C ARG A 49 -5.69 -6.54 10.85
N PHE A 50 -4.95 -7.61 10.52
CA PHE A 50 -4.61 -7.91 9.12
C PHE A 50 -5.86 -8.05 8.25
N ALA A 51 -6.86 -8.80 8.74
CA ALA A 51 -8.13 -8.97 8.05
C ALA A 51 -8.88 -7.65 7.89
N GLU A 52 -8.99 -6.84 8.95
CA GLU A 52 -9.62 -5.52 8.92
C GLU A 52 -8.95 -4.59 7.89
N VAL A 53 -7.64 -4.45 7.97
CA VAL A 53 -6.84 -3.62 7.06
C VAL A 53 -7.03 -4.06 5.61
N THR A 54 -6.93 -5.37 5.34
CA THR A 54 -7.04 -5.91 3.99
C THR A 54 -8.44 -5.70 3.42
N ASN A 55 -9.48 -5.89 4.23
CA ASN A 55 -10.86 -5.66 3.83
C ASN A 55 -11.12 -4.17 3.54
N SER A 56 -10.65 -3.28 4.41
CA SER A 56 -10.78 -1.83 4.24
C SER A 56 -10.06 -1.36 2.98
N PHE A 57 -8.81 -1.79 2.78
CA PHE A 57 -8.04 -1.46 1.59
C PHE A 57 -8.69 -2.02 0.31
N THR A 58 -9.24 -3.23 0.36
CA THR A 58 -10.00 -3.82 -0.77
C THR A 58 -11.20 -2.95 -1.14
N GLN A 59 -11.95 -2.44 -0.15
CA GLN A 59 -13.05 -1.52 -0.42
C GLN A 59 -12.57 -0.20 -1.04
N THR A 60 -11.45 0.35 -0.57
CA THR A 60 -10.82 1.53 -1.17
C THR A 60 -10.48 1.30 -2.64
N ILE A 61 -9.80 0.19 -2.97
CA ILE A 61 -9.47 -0.15 -4.36
C ILE A 61 -10.72 -0.36 -5.22
N ARG A 62 -11.75 -1.04 -4.69
CA ARG A 62 -13.03 -1.22 -5.40
C ARG A 62 -13.70 0.13 -5.73
N LYS A 63 -13.67 1.10 -4.82
CA LYS A 63 -14.21 2.44 -5.05
C LYS A 63 -13.42 3.23 -6.10
N LEU A 64 -12.10 3.06 -6.15
CA LEU A 64 -11.24 3.67 -7.17
C LEU A 64 -11.38 3.03 -8.55
N GLY A 65 -11.94 1.82 -8.63
CA GLY A 65 -12.09 1.08 -9.88
C GLY A 65 -10.74 0.62 -10.49
N PRO A 66 -10.78 0.07 -11.72
CA PRO A 66 -9.58 -0.40 -12.42
C PRO A 66 -8.53 0.71 -12.59
N ASN A 67 -7.26 0.35 -12.50
CA ASN A 67 -6.16 1.28 -12.77
C ASN A 67 -5.99 1.47 -14.29
N SER A 68 -6.01 2.72 -14.74
CA SER A 68 -5.83 3.09 -16.14
C SER A 68 -4.40 2.86 -16.67
N PHE A 69 -3.38 2.86 -15.80
CA PHE A 69 -1.97 2.75 -16.14
C PHE A 69 -1.59 1.40 -16.78
N GLY A 70 -2.34 0.33 -16.48
CA GLY A 70 -2.16 -1.02 -17.03
C GLY A 70 -3.11 -1.37 -18.18
N SER A 71 -3.88 -0.39 -18.67
CA SER A 71 -4.80 -0.61 -19.79
C SER A 71 -4.01 -0.73 -21.09
N PHE A 72 -3.46 -1.91 -21.37
CA PHE A 72 -3.39 -2.36 -22.76
C PHE A 72 -4.82 -2.27 -23.28
N LYS A 73 -5.06 -1.35 -24.22
CA LYS A 73 -6.35 -1.23 -24.90
C LYS A 73 -6.77 -2.63 -25.37
N GLN A 74 -7.82 -3.20 -24.79
CA GLN A 74 -8.75 -3.93 -25.63
C GLN A 74 -9.60 -2.88 -26.31
N SER A 75 -9.02 -2.30 -27.35
CA SER A 75 -9.76 -1.54 -28.35
C SER A 75 -10.81 -2.48 -28.93
N SER A 76 -12.08 -2.21 -28.61
CA SER A 76 -13.20 -2.55 -29.49
C SER A 76 -13.25 -1.52 -30.61
#